data_AF-I9C1Z6-F1
#
_entry.id   AF-I9C1Z6-F1
#
_cell.length_a   1.000
_cell.length_b   1.000
_cell.length_c   1.000
_cell.angle_alpha   90.00
_cell.angle_beta   90.00
_cell.angle_gamma   90.00
#
_symmetry.space_group_name_H-M   'P 1'
#
loop_
_entity.id
_entity.type
_entity.pdbx_description
1 polymer ?
#
loop_
_entity_poly.entity_id
_entity_poly.type
_entity_poly.pdbx_seq_one_letter_code
_entity_poly.pdbx_strand_id
1 'polypeptide(L)'
;MSFGIFDRVSSDILTAEFARLGAAVASGNYSERADLSLAGGQTQTVLGALNAFLDKGLGPVVALNDSIGAMSAAHDMGDIDVVLPVERFQGDCAVMARRVNTMVAGHIAVKKKAMACIKEIGEGNFEATLEQFPGKKAFINETIETLRGNLKGLIAEMKRMSAEHEKGDIDVFVAADSFKGDFGVVARGVNDMVASHIAVKK
;
A
#
# COMPACT_ATOMS: atom_id res chain seq x y z
N MET A 1 19.36 54.66 13.32
CA MET A 1 20.72 54.49 12.76
C MET A 1 20.59 54.59 11.25
N SER A 2 21.40 55.45 10.61
CA SER A 2 21.34 55.69 9.16
C SER A 2 22.13 54.58 8.46
N PHE A 3 21.46 53.71 7.71
CA PHE A 3 22.12 52.65 6.93
C PHE A 3 22.63 53.25 5.62
N GLY A 4 23.94 53.35 5.48
CA GLY A 4 24.58 53.86 4.27
C GLY A 4 24.58 52.80 3.18
N ILE A 5 24.29 53.18 1.94
CA ILE A 5 24.39 52.32 0.74
C ILE A 5 25.80 51.69 0.54
N PHE A 6 26.81 52.15 1.30
CA PHE A 6 28.18 51.66 1.28
C PHE A 6 28.57 50.79 2.50
N ASP A 7 27.62 50.42 3.36
CA ASP A 7 27.91 49.53 4.49
C ASP A 7 28.38 48.15 3.98
N ARG A 8 29.55 47.71 4.48
CA ARG A 8 30.12 46.39 4.18
C ARG A 8 29.17 45.29 4.63
N VAL A 9 29.19 44.17 3.92
CA VAL A 9 28.44 42.96 4.30
C VAL A 9 28.75 42.54 5.74
N SER A 10 27.72 42.37 6.56
CA SER A 10 27.86 41.89 7.94
C SER A 10 28.01 40.37 7.97
N SER A 11 29.24 39.91 8.18
CA SER A 11 29.55 38.48 8.26
C SER A 11 28.83 37.78 9.41
N ASP A 12 28.62 38.46 10.55
CA ASP A 12 28.00 37.88 11.74
C ASP A 12 26.51 37.58 11.51
N ILE A 13 25.78 38.54 10.93
CA ILE A 13 24.35 38.39 10.62
C ILE A 13 24.17 37.26 9.60
N LEU A 14 24.98 37.25 8.54
CA LEU A 14 24.91 36.19 7.54
C LEU A 14 25.20 34.82 8.16
N THR A 15 26.30 34.68 8.90
CA THR A 15 26.69 33.38 9.47
C THR A 15 25.60 32.83 10.40
N ALA A 16 25.00 33.69 11.23
CA ALA A 16 23.89 33.31 12.10
C ALA A 16 22.65 32.86 11.31
N GLU A 17 22.24 33.62 10.29
CA GLU A 17 21.07 33.27 9.47
C GLU A 17 21.28 32.00 8.63
N PHE A 18 22.47 31.82 8.06
CA PHE A 18 22.82 30.59 7.35
C PHE A 18 22.79 29.37 8.29
N ALA A 19 23.30 29.49 9.51
CA ALA A 19 23.26 28.40 10.49
C ALA A 19 21.82 28.07 10.90
N ARG A 20 20.99 29.09 11.18
CA ARG A 20 19.58 28.92 11.54
C ARG A 20 18.79 28.25 10.42
N LEU A 21 18.92 28.74 9.19
CA LEU A 21 18.22 28.20 8.03
C LEU A 21 18.74 26.81 7.65
N GLY A 22 20.04 26.56 7.81
CA GLY A 22 20.60 25.22 7.65
C GLY A 22 19.98 24.22 8.62
N ALA A 23 19.78 24.59 9.89
CA ALA A 23 19.10 23.76 10.88
C ALA A 23 17.61 23.55 10.53
N ALA A 24 16.92 24.58 10.03
CA ALA A 24 15.53 24.47 9.58
C ALA A 24 15.40 23.48 8.41
N VAL A 25 16.25 23.60 7.39
CA VAL A 25 16.27 22.68 6.23
C VAL A 25 16.64 21.26 6.67
N ALA A 26 17.64 21.09 7.53
CA ALA A 26 18.05 19.77 8.02
C ALA A 26 16.95 19.06 8.82
N SER A 27 16.06 19.81 9.48
CA SER A 27 14.90 19.28 10.21
C SER A 27 13.63 19.17 9.34
N GLY A 28 13.70 19.51 8.06
CA GLY A 28 12.57 19.41 7.13
C GLY A 28 11.64 20.62 7.10
N ASN A 29 11.93 21.69 7.84
CA ASN A 29 11.17 22.94 7.77
C ASN A 29 11.63 23.78 6.56
N TYR A 30 11.07 23.47 5.39
CA TYR A 30 11.43 24.11 4.12
C TYR A 30 10.76 25.47 3.88
N SER A 31 9.87 25.91 4.76
CA SER A 31 9.17 27.21 4.68
C SER A 31 9.95 28.37 5.29
N GLU A 32 10.95 28.10 6.13
CA GLU A 32 11.73 29.16 6.81
C GLU A 32 12.55 30.01 5.84
N ARG A 33 12.61 31.31 6.11
CA ARG A 33 13.33 32.29 5.30
C ARG A 33 14.13 33.24 6.18
N ALA A 34 15.19 33.81 5.61
CA ALA A 34 15.97 34.86 6.24
C ALA A 34 15.12 36.10 6.49
N ASP A 35 15.28 36.69 7.67
CA ASP A 35 14.61 37.95 8.01
C ASP A 35 15.38 39.15 7.42
N LEU A 36 14.77 39.79 6.42
CA LEU A 36 15.36 40.94 5.71
C LEU A 36 15.38 42.22 6.56
N SER A 37 14.71 42.25 7.71
CA SER A 37 14.71 43.40 8.61
C SER A 37 15.97 43.48 9.48
N LEU A 38 16.75 42.40 9.56
CA LEU A 38 17.96 42.30 10.39
C LEU A 38 19.10 43.20 9.92
N ALA A 39 19.11 43.62 8.66
CA ALA A 39 20.14 44.49 8.10
C ALA A 39 19.61 45.34 6.94
N GLY A 40 20.30 46.46 6.68
CA GLY A 40 20.13 47.26 5.46
C GLY A 40 21.24 47.00 4.43
N GLY A 41 21.19 47.73 3.32
CA GLY A 41 22.27 47.78 2.32
C GLY A 41 22.62 46.41 1.72
N GLN A 42 23.92 46.15 1.57
CA GLN A 42 24.41 44.93 0.91
C GLN A 42 24.04 43.64 1.66
N THR A 43 24.04 43.67 2.99
CA THR A 43 23.66 42.50 3.81
C THR A 43 22.22 42.08 3.54
N GLN A 44 21.29 43.04 3.45
CA GLN A 44 19.89 42.78 3.10
C GLN A 44 19.77 42.13 1.71
N THR A 45 20.54 42.63 0.74
CA THR A 45 20.57 42.06 -0.62
C THR A 45 21.03 40.60 -0.61
N VAL A 46 22.06 40.26 0.19
CA VAL A 46 22.54 38.87 0.32
C VAL A 46 21.48 37.96 0.97
N LEU A 47 20.80 38.41 2.02
CA LEU A 47 19.71 37.65 2.64
C LEU A 47 18.54 37.44 1.66
N GLY A 48 18.23 38.44 0.84
CA GLY A 48 17.24 38.31 -0.23
C GLY A 48 17.63 37.27 -1.28
N ALA A 49 18.91 37.26 -1.69
CA ALA A 49 19.43 36.24 -2.60
C ALA A 49 19.40 34.84 -1.99
N LEU A 50 19.66 34.70 -0.69
CA LEU A 50 19.51 33.43 0.05
C LEU A 50 18.06 32.94 0.03
N ASN A 51 17.08 33.81 0.28
CA ASN A 51 15.66 33.45 0.19
C ASN A 51 15.28 32.97 -1.21
N ALA A 52 15.71 33.69 -2.25
CA ALA A 52 15.46 33.28 -3.63
C ALA A 52 16.13 31.95 -3.98
N PHE A 53 17.31 31.65 -3.41
CA PHE A 53 17.97 30.36 -3.55
C PHE A 53 17.18 29.24 -2.86
N LEU A 54 16.70 29.46 -1.63
CA LEU A 54 15.88 28.50 -0.90
C LEU A 54 14.55 28.23 -1.60
N ASP A 55 13.88 29.26 -2.11
CA ASP A 55 12.64 29.10 -2.89
C ASP A 55 12.85 28.20 -4.11
N LYS A 56 13.91 28.47 -4.88
CA LYS A 56 14.22 27.69 -6.09
C LYS A 56 14.71 26.28 -5.78
N GLY A 57 15.51 26.11 -4.73
CA GLY A 57 16.10 24.84 -4.34
C GLY A 57 15.10 23.89 -3.68
N LEU A 58 14.19 24.43 -2.85
CA LEU A 58 13.25 23.64 -2.05
C LEU A 58 11.85 23.55 -2.67
N GLY A 59 11.50 24.45 -3.59
CA GLY A 59 10.21 24.45 -4.27
C GLY A 59 9.81 23.09 -4.86
N PRO A 60 10.69 22.39 -5.61
CA PRO A 60 10.38 21.06 -6.14
C PRO A 60 10.10 20.00 -5.07
N VAL A 61 10.80 20.06 -3.93
CA VAL A 61 10.63 19.12 -2.82
C VAL A 61 9.29 19.33 -2.12
N VAL A 62 8.92 20.59 -1.85
CA VAL A 62 7.62 20.94 -1.27
C VAL A 62 6.48 20.51 -2.20
N ALA A 63 6.57 20.84 -3.50
CA ALA A 63 5.54 20.45 -4.47
C ALA A 63 5.38 18.92 -4.61
N LEU A 64 6.49 18.17 -4.50
CA LEU A 64 6.45 16.71 -4.50
C LEU A 64 5.74 16.18 -3.25
N ASN A 65 6.04 16.74 -2.07
CA ASN A 65 5.38 16.36 -0.82
C ASN A 65 3.87 16.63 -0.87
N ASP A 66 3.45 17.78 -1.38
CA ASP A 66 2.03 18.12 -1.54
C ASP A 66 1.33 17.14 -2.48
N SER A 67 1.99 16.75 -3.59
CA SER A 67 1.46 15.78 -4.54
C SER A 67 1.33 14.38 -3.92
N ILE A 68 2.28 13.97 -3.06
CA ILE A 68 2.19 12.73 -2.29
C ILE A 68 1.01 12.79 -1.32
N GLY A 69 0.81 13.91 -0.63
CA GLY A 69 -0.32 14.12 0.27
C GLY A 69 -1.67 13.99 -0.47
N ALA A 70 -1.80 14.61 -1.64
CA ALA A 70 -2.99 14.50 -2.47
C ALA A 70 -3.25 13.06 -2.95
N MET A 71 -2.21 12.37 -3.44
CA MET A 71 -2.34 10.96 -3.87
C MET A 71 -2.76 10.06 -2.69
N SER A 72 -2.18 10.26 -1.51
CA SER A 72 -2.53 9.50 -0.31
C SER A 72 -4.01 9.69 0.06
N ALA A 73 -4.49 10.94 0.11
CA ALA A 73 -5.88 11.24 0.41
C ALA A 73 -6.86 10.60 -0.60
N ALA A 74 -6.50 10.62 -1.89
CA ALA A 74 -7.30 9.96 -2.92
C ALA A 74 -7.36 8.44 -2.71
N HIS A 75 -6.23 7.80 -2.40
CA HIS A 75 -6.16 6.35 -2.18
C HIS A 75 -6.91 5.93 -0.92
N ASP A 76 -6.88 6.75 0.14
CA ASP A 76 -7.67 6.54 1.37
C ASP A 76 -9.18 6.64 1.11
N MET A 77 -9.59 7.47 0.14
CA MET A 77 -10.97 7.56 -0.36
C MET A 77 -11.34 6.45 -1.37
N GLY A 78 -10.40 5.57 -1.72
CA GLY A 78 -10.61 4.44 -2.62
C GLY A 78 -10.28 4.71 -4.09
N ASP A 79 -9.88 5.92 -4.46
CA ASP A 79 -9.40 6.24 -5.81
C ASP A 79 -7.92 5.87 -5.94
N ILE A 80 -7.67 4.59 -6.22
CA ILE A 80 -6.32 4.02 -6.33
C ILE A 80 -5.63 4.30 -7.67
N ASP A 81 -6.32 4.95 -8.61
CA ASP A 81 -5.79 5.24 -9.95
C ASP A 81 -5.07 6.60 -10.00
N VAL A 82 -5.23 7.45 -8.98
CA VAL A 82 -4.45 8.68 -8.82
C VAL A 82 -2.96 8.34 -8.62
N VAL A 83 -2.09 9.04 -9.34
CA VAL A 83 -0.64 8.87 -9.28
C VAL A 83 0.06 10.22 -9.21
N LEU A 84 1.34 10.23 -8.82
CA LEU A 84 2.13 11.45 -8.89
C LEU A 84 2.31 11.90 -10.35
N PRO A 85 2.08 13.19 -10.67
CA PRO A 85 2.27 13.75 -12.00
C PRO A 85 3.75 13.97 -12.30
N VAL A 86 4.46 12.91 -12.66
CA VAL A 86 5.92 12.85 -12.87
C VAL A 86 6.45 13.97 -13.78
N GLU A 87 5.69 14.29 -14.82
CA GLU A 87 5.94 15.32 -15.82
C GLU A 87 6.01 16.75 -15.26
N ARG A 88 5.45 16.99 -14.07
CA ARG A 88 5.58 18.28 -13.36
C ARG A 88 6.93 18.42 -12.64
N PHE A 89 7.69 17.35 -12.53
CA PHE A 89 8.96 17.31 -11.82
C PHE A 89 10.13 17.12 -12.78
N GLN A 90 11.31 17.57 -12.35
CA GLN A 90 12.57 17.36 -13.07
C GLN A 90 13.62 16.78 -12.13
N GLY A 91 14.73 16.28 -12.70
CA GLY A 91 15.86 15.74 -11.94
C GLY A 91 15.44 14.68 -10.91
N ASP A 92 15.99 14.77 -9.71
CA ASP A 92 15.78 13.81 -8.64
C ASP A 92 14.33 13.74 -8.16
N CYS A 93 13.60 14.85 -8.14
CA CYS A 93 12.17 14.85 -7.78
C CYS A 93 11.34 14.01 -8.76
N ALA A 94 11.67 14.06 -10.06
CA ALA A 94 11.01 13.21 -11.06
C ALA A 94 11.35 11.73 -10.89
N VAL A 95 12.60 11.42 -10.53
CA VAL A 95 13.02 10.05 -10.20
C VAL A 95 12.28 9.54 -8.97
N MET A 96 12.18 10.36 -7.91
CA MET A 96 11.43 10.02 -6.70
C MET A 96 9.95 9.78 -7.01
N ALA A 97 9.30 10.67 -7.77
CA ALA A 97 7.91 10.50 -8.17
C ALA A 97 7.67 9.18 -8.93
N ARG A 98 8.53 8.83 -9.90
CA ARG A 98 8.47 7.55 -10.61
C ARG A 98 8.63 6.33 -9.70
N ARG A 99 9.57 6.40 -8.75
CA ARG A 99 9.82 5.32 -7.78
C ARG A 99 8.61 5.10 -6.87
N VAL A 100 8.00 6.18 -6.37
CA VAL A 100 6.77 6.10 -5.56
C VAL A 100 5.64 5.48 -6.36
N ASN A 101 5.38 5.96 -7.59
CA ASN A 101 4.36 5.40 -8.46
C ASN A 101 4.60 3.90 -8.74
N THR A 102 5.86 3.51 -9.01
CA THR A 102 6.23 2.10 -9.25
C THR A 102 5.95 1.22 -8.04
N MET A 103 6.31 1.69 -6.84
CA MET A 103 6.07 0.97 -5.59
C MET A 103 4.57 0.76 -5.35
N VAL A 104 3.77 1.82 -5.46
CA VAL A 104 2.32 1.78 -5.27
C VAL A 104 1.65 0.88 -6.31
N ALA A 105 1.98 1.04 -7.59
CA ALA A 105 1.48 0.20 -8.67
C ALA A 105 1.81 -1.29 -8.44
N GLY A 106 3.01 -1.58 -7.92
CA GLY A 106 3.41 -2.95 -7.56
C GLY A 106 2.55 -3.57 -6.46
N HIS A 107 2.10 -2.78 -5.47
CA HIS A 107 1.16 -3.25 -4.44
C HIS A 107 -0.26 -3.42 -5.01
N ILE A 108 -0.73 -2.50 -5.83
CA ILE A 108 -2.04 -2.58 -6.48
C ILE A 108 -2.13 -3.81 -7.39
N ALA A 109 -1.09 -4.07 -8.20
CA ALA A 109 -1.05 -5.21 -9.10
C ALA A 109 -1.18 -6.55 -8.35
N VAL A 110 -0.44 -6.72 -7.25
CA VAL A 110 -0.52 -7.92 -6.41
C VAL A 110 -1.92 -8.09 -5.83
N LYS A 111 -2.52 -7.02 -5.28
CA LYS A 111 -3.90 -7.05 -4.75
C LYS A 111 -4.91 -7.42 -5.83
N LYS A 112 -4.84 -6.81 -7.03
CA LYS A 112 -5.75 -7.11 -8.15
C LYS A 112 -5.62 -8.57 -8.60
N LYS A 113 -4.41 -9.11 -8.73
CA LYS A 113 -4.18 -10.53 -9.09
C LYS A 113 -4.73 -11.50 -8.04
N ALA A 114 -4.49 -11.22 -6.76
CA ALA A 114 -5.04 -12.03 -5.67
C ALA A 114 -6.57 -12.04 -5.70
N MET A 115 -7.20 -10.87 -5.84
CA MET A 115 -8.66 -10.75 -5.92
C MET A 115 -9.26 -11.40 -7.17
N ALA A 116 -8.56 -11.38 -8.30
CA ALA A 116 -8.98 -12.10 -9.50
C ALA A 116 -9.02 -13.62 -9.24
N CYS A 117 -8.00 -14.19 -8.60
CA CYS A 117 -7.99 -15.60 -8.22
C CYS A 117 -9.11 -15.93 -7.22
N ILE A 118 -9.32 -15.09 -6.20
CA ILE A 118 -10.41 -15.25 -5.23
C ILE A 118 -11.78 -15.19 -5.91
N LYS A 119 -11.96 -14.31 -6.90
CA LYS A 119 -13.20 -14.23 -7.69
C LYS A 119 -13.48 -15.55 -8.41
N GLU A 120 -12.50 -16.10 -9.11
CA GLU A 120 -12.64 -17.39 -9.80
C GLU A 120 -13.00 -18.52 -8.82
N ILE A 121 -12.33 -18.59 -7.66
CA ILE A 121 -12.65 -19.54 -6.59
C ILE A 121 -14.10 -19.34 -6.11
N GLY A 122 -14.52 -18.09 -5.91
CA GLY A 122 -15.88 -17.75 -5.50
C GLY A 122 -16.96 -18.13 -6.52
N GLU A 123 -16.60 -18.17 -7.81
CA GLU A 123 -17.46 -18.61 -8.91
C GLU A 123 -17.36 -20.13 -9.17
N GLY A 124 -16.61 -20.86 -8.35
CA GLY A 124 -16.47 -22.32 -8.40
C GLY A 124 -15.31 -22.84 -9.26
N ASN A 125 -14.51 -21.95 -9.86
CA ASN A 125 -13.30 -22.33 -10.59
C ASN A 125 -12.11 -22.52 -9.63
N PHE A 126 -12.00 -23.71 -9.05
CA PHE A 126 -10.90 -24.07 -8.15
C PHE A 126 -9.59 -24.43 -8.85
N GLU A 127 -9.50 -24.32 -10.18
CA GLU A 127 -8.25 -24.53 -10.93
C GLU A 127 -7.58 -23.21 -11.32
N ALA A 128 -8.20 -22.05 -11.03
CA ALA A 128 -7.63 -20.75 -11.31
C ALA A 128 -6.27 -20.55 -10.63
N THR A 129 -5.22 -20.32 -11.40
CA THR A 129 -3.86 -20.22 -10.87
C THR A 129 -3.51 -18.81 -10.43
N LEU A 130 -2.84 -18.67 -9.29
CA LEU A 130 -2.16 -17.44 -8.90
C LEU A 130 -0.66 -17.62 -9.07
N GLU A 131 0.00 -16.66 -9.73
CA GLU A 131 1.46 -16.69 -9.84
C GLU A 131 2.12 -16.71 -8.45
N GLN A 132 3.28 -17.35 -8.33
CA GLN A 132 4.00 -17.38 -7.07
C GLN A 132 4.64 -16.01 -6.79
N PHE A 133 4.25 -15.38 -5.67
CA PHE A 133 4.86 -14.12 -5.27
C PHE A 133 6.16 -14.34 -4.47
N PRO A 134 7.16 -13.45 -4.63
CA PRO A 134 8.47 -13.63 -4.00
C PRO A 134 8.49 -13.19 -2.53
N GLY A 135 9.41 -13.81 -1.76
CA GLY A 135 9.75 -13.41 -0.40
C GLY A 135 8.53 -13.30 0.52
N LYS A 136 8.43 -12.18 1.25
CA LYS A 136 7.32 -11.95 2.19
C LYS A 136 5.95 -11.80 1.54
N LYS A 137 5.82 -11.72 0.20
CA LYS A 137 4.51 -11.69 -0.46
C LYS A 137 3.90 -13.09 -0.63
N ALA A 138 4.69 -14.17 -0.44
CA ALA A 138 4.24 -15.55 -0.61
C ALA A 138 3.10 -15.96 0.33
N PHE A 139 2.93 -15.30 1.48
CA PHE A 139 1.81 -15.56 2.41
C PHE A 139 0.44 -15.40 1.74
N ILE A 140 0.33 -14.53 0.71
CA ILE A 140 -0.90 -14.35 -0.07
C ILE A 140 -1.24 -15.64 -0.82
N ASN A 141 -0.25 -16.28 -1.43
CA ASN A 141 -0.41 -17.58 -2.08
C ASN A 141 -0.85 -18.63 -1.07
N GLU A 142 -0.15 -18.76 0.06
CA GLU A 142 -0.47 -19.73 1.12
C GLU A 142 -1.91 -19.59 1.63
N THR A 143 -2.37 -18.35 1.79
CA THR A 143 -3.74 -18.05 2.25
C THR A 143 -4.78 -18.50 1.23
N ILE A 144 -4.56 -18.18 -0.05
CA ILE A 144 -5.47 -18.56 -1.14
C ILE A 144 -5.47 -20.08 -1.34
N GLU A 145 -4.32 -20.73 -1.27
CA GLU A 145 -4.24 -22.20 -1.40
C GLU A 145 -4.83 -22.92 -0.20
N THR A 146 -4.78 -22.33 1.00
CA THR A 146 -5.52 -22.85 2.17
C THR A 146 -7.02 -22.82 1.91
N LEU A 147 -7.56 -21.70 1.41
CA LEU A 147 -8.98 -21.58 1.06
C LEU A 147 -9.38 -22.59 -0.02
N ARG A 148 -8.59 -22.68 -1.11
CA ARG A 148 -8.82 -23.63 -2.20
C ARG A 148 -8.78 -25.08 -1.71
N GLY A 149 -7.81 -25.42 -0.86
CA GLY A 149 -7.65 -26.75 -0.29
C GLY A 149 -8.87 -27.18 0.55
N ASN A 150 -9.39 -26.27 1.38
CA ASN A 150 -10.60 -26.55 2.17
C ASN A 150 -11.82 -26.82 1.28
N LEU A 151 -12.04 -26.00 0.25
CA LEU A 151 -13.16 -26.16 -0.69
C LEU A 151 -13.05 -27.46 -1.49
N LYS A 152 -11.88 -27.73 -2.08
CA LYS A 152 -11.63 -28.97 -2.83
C LYS A 152 -11.73 -30.20 -1.91
N GLY A 153 -11.27 -30.10 -0.67
CA GLY A 153 -11.36 -31.18 0.33
C GLY A 153 -12.81 -31.54 0.65
N LEU A 154 -13.66 -30.55 0.89
CA LEU A 154 -15.08 -30.78 1.18
C LEU A 154 -15.78 -31.46 -0.01
N ILE A 155 -15.49 -30.98 -1.23
CA ILE A 155 -16.02 -31.58 -2.47
C ILE A 155 -15.55 -33.03 -2.64
N ALA A 156 -14.27 -33.30 -2.36
CA ALA A 156 -13.71 -34.64 -2.46
C ALA A 156 -14.38 -35.60 -1.47
N GLU A 157 -14.57 -35.17 -0.22
CA GLU A 157 -15.25 -35.99 0.80
C GLU A 157 -16.73 -36.25 0.47
N MET A 158 -17.45 -35.24 -0.03
CA MET A 158 -18.84 -35.44 -0.47
C MET A 158 -18.93 -36.42 -1.64
N LYS A 159 -18.01 -36.32 -2.62
CA LYS A 159 -17.93 -37.28 -3.73
C LYS A 159 -17.62 -38.69 -3.26
N ARG A 160 -16.68 -38.84 -2.31
CA ARG A 160 -16.34 -40.13 -1.71
C ARG A 160 -17.55 -40.75 -1.02
N MET A 161 -18.22 -40.00 -0.15
CA MET A 161 -19.43 -40.45 0.53
C MET A 161 -20.51 -40.89 -0.47
N SER A 162 -20.82 -40.07 -1.48
CA SER A 162 -21.80 -40.40 -2.52
C SER A 162 -21.46 -41.70 -3.25
N ALA A 163 -20.19 -41.87 -3.65
CA ALA A 163 -19.74 -43.05 -4.38
C ALA A 163 -19.81 -44.34 -3.54
N GLU A 164 -19.52 -44.28 -2.24
CA GLU A 164 -19.66 -45.44 -1.35
C GLU A 164 -21.13 -45.78 -1.09
N HIS A 165 -22.00 -44.76 -0.94
CA HIS A 165 -23.44 -44.96 -0.78
C HIS A 165 -24.07 -45.59 -2.03
N GLU A 166 -23.62 -45.20 -3.24
CA GLU A 166 -24.03 -45.84 -4.51
C GLU A 166 -23.62 -47.31 -4.58
N LYS A 167 -22.52 -47.70 -3.95
CA LYS A 167 -22.08 -49.10 -3.82
C LYS A 167 -22.81 -49.87 -2.71
N GLY A 168 -23.66 -49.19 -1.94
CA GLY A 168 -24.43 -49.76 -0.84
C GLY A 168 -23.80 -49.62 0.55
N ASP A 169 -22.61 -49.02 0.66
CA ASP A 169 -22.00 -48.71 1.95
C ASP A 169 -22.49 -47.34 2.46
N ILE A 170 -23.62 -47.37 3.15
CA ILE A 170 -24.30 -46.17 3.66
C ILE A 170 -23.74 -45.67 5.00
N ASP A 171 -22.79 -46.38 5.61
CA ASP A 171 -22.20 -46.02 6.90
C ASP A 171 -21.01 -45.06 6.74
N VAL A 172 -20.63 -44.75 5.50
CA VAL A 172 -19.59 -43.76 5.19
C VAL A 172 -20.15 -42.34 5.32
N PHE A 173 -19.43 -41.47 6.03
CA PHE A 173 -19.75 -40.05 6.17
C PHE A 173 -18.52 -39.17 5.88
N VAL A 174 -18.75 -37.87 5.70
CA VAL A 174 -17.67 -36.87 5.59
C VAL A 174 -16.94 -36.78 6.93
N ALA A 175 -15.60 -36.80 6.90
CA ALA A 175 -14.78 -36.64 8.10
C ALA A 175 -14.77 -35.18 8.60
N ALA A 176 -15.87 -34.73 9.22
CA ALA A 176 -16.12 -33.33 9.52
C ALA A 176 -15.07 -32.66 10.43
N ASP A 177 -14.43 -33.41 11.33
CA ASP A 177 -13.37 -32.89 12.22
C ASP A 177 -12.07 -32.55 11.49
N SER A 178 -11.93 -32.97 10.23
CA SER A 178 -10.81 -32.58 9.36
C SER A 178 -10.93 -31.13 8.87
N PHE A 179 -12.12 -30.52 9.00
CA PHE A 179 -12.41 -29.18 8.51
C PHE A 179 -12.54 -28.17 9.66
N LYS A 180 -11.82 -27.05 9.55
CA LYS A 180 -11.81 -26.00 10.57
C LYS A 180 -12.99 -25.04 10.42
N GLY A 181 -13.49 -24.54 11.55
CA GLY A 181 -14.53 -23.49 11.58
C GLY A 181 -15.80 -23.90 10.83
N ASP A 182 -16.34 -22.97 10.04
CA ASP A 182 -17.61 -23.16 9.33
C ASP A 182 -17.54 -24.26 8.26
N PHE A 183 -16.36 -24.59 7.73
CA PHE A 183 -16.22 -25.76 6.84
C PHE A 183 -16.60 -27.06 7.55
N GLY A 184 -16.26 -27.20 8.84
CA GLY A 184 -16.67 -28.35 9.65
C GLY A 184 -18.17 -28.34 9.97
N VAL A 185 -18.76 -27.15 10.12
CA VAL A 185 -20.22 -27.00 10.28
C VAL A 185 -20.95 -27.48 9.03
N VAL A 186 -20.47 -27.08 7.84
CA VAL A 186 -21.04 -27.56 6.57
C VAL A 186 -20.91 -29.08 6.45
N ALA A 187 -19.73 -29.64 6.75
CA ALA A 187 -19.52 -31.09 6.72
C ALA A 187 -20.46 -31.85 7.68
N ARG A 188 -20.63 -31.37 8.92
CA ARG A 188 -21.59 -31.97 9.87
C ARG A 188 -23.03 -31.84 9.38
N GLY A 189 -23.44 -30.68 8.87
CA GLY A 189 -24.78 -30.49 8.35
C GLY A 189 -25.11 -31.43 7.18
N VAL A 190 -24.14 -31.69 6.30
CA VAL A 190 -24.28 -32.70 5.24
C VAL A 190 -24.47 -34.10 5.84
N ASN A 191 -23.66 -34.48 6.82
CA ASN A 191 -23.78 -35.78 7.49
C ASN A 191 -25.16 -35.93 8.18
N ASP A 192 -25.62 -34.92 8.91
CA ASP A 192 -26.89 -34.95 9.63
C ASP A 192 -28.08 -35.09 8.67
N MET A 193 -28.05 -34.36 7.54
CA MET A 193 -29.05 -34.47 6.49
C MET A 193 -29.11 -35.89 5.90
N VAL A 194 -27.94 -36.49 5.61
CA VAL A 194 -27.85 -37.84 5.05
C VAL A 194 -28.31 -38.89 6.06
N ALA A 195 -27.87 -38.78 7.32
CA ALA A 195 -28.26 -39.68 8.40
C ALA A 195 -29.78 -39.68 8.61
N SER A 196 -30.43 -38.52 8.56
CA SER A 196 -31.89 -38.39 8.66
C SER A 196 -32.61 -39.15 7.55
N HIS A 197 -32.14 -39.08 6.30
CA HIS A 197 -32.76 -39.80 5.19
C HIS A 197 -32.54 -41.31 5.27
N ILE A 198 -31.39 -41.77 5.77
CA ILE A 198 -31.12 -43.19 6.01
C ILE A 198 -32.09 -43.73 7.08
N ALA A 199 -32.33 -42.98 8.15
CA ALA A 199 -33.20 -43.39 9.26
C ALA A 199 -34.66 -43.61 8.83
N VAL A 200 -35.17 -42.87 7.84
CA VAL A 200 -36.55 -43.03 7.31
C VAL A 200 -36.70 -44.26 6.40
N LYS A 201 -35.60 -44.80 5.87
CA LYS A 201 -35.61 -45.96 4.95
C LYS A 201 -35.31 -47.30 5.63
N LYS A 202 -34.98 -47.28 6.93
CA LYS A 202 -34.86 -48.47 7.78
C LYS A 202 -36.22 -48.80 8.40
#